data_AF-A0A0D2HA76-F1
#
_entry.id   AF-A0A0D2HA76-F1
#
_cell.length_a   1.000
_cell.length_b   1.000
_cell.length_c   1.000
_cell.angle_alpha   90.00
_cell.angle_beta   90.00
_cell.angle_gamma   90.00
#
_symmetry.space_group_name_H-M   'P 1'
#
loop_
_entity.id
_entity.type
_entity.pdbx_description
1 polymer ?
#
loop_
_entity_poly.entity_id
_entity_poly.type
_entity_poly.pdbx_seq_one_letter_code
_entity_poly.pdbx_strand_id
1 'polypeptide(L)'
;MKSLAAVRIGYADHLISRAADVVLKERRRLVLVIRETHLSTIHLENMTGLSRNGTIIIPPVPAFYTEPETLDAVVNQTVGRILDMFHLDTSGFER
;
A
#
# COMPACT_ATOMS: atom_id res chain seq x y z
N MET A 1 -11.94 -2.01 -3.16
CA MET A 1 -11.32 -1.54 -4.43
C MET A 1 -11.76 -0.16 -4.94
N LYS A 2 -12.83 0.46 -4.40
CA LYS A 2 -13.28 1.82 -4.79
C LYS A 2 -12.16 2.87 -4.76
N SER A 3 -11.46 3.02 -3.63
CA SER A 3 -10.44 4.07 -3.47
C SER A 3 -9.27 3.89 -4.43
N LEU A 4 -8.82 2.65 -4.66
CA LEU A 4 -7.79 2.34 -5.66
C LEU A 4 -8.19 2.85 -7.05
N ALA A 5 -9.42 2.54 -7.49
CA ALA A 5 -9.92 2.97 -8.78
C ALA A 5 -10.05 4.50 -8.86
N ALA A 6 -10.59 5.13 -7.81
CA ALA A 6 -10.73 6.58 -7.73
C ALA A 6 -9.37 7.31 -7.82
N VAL A 7 -8.33 6.78 -7.17
CA VAL A 7 -6.96 7.31 -7.26
C VAL A 7 -6.37 7.06 -8.65
N ARG A 8 -6.56 5.88 -9.24
CA ARG A 8 -6.03 5.53 -10.57
C ARG A 8 -6.53 6.47 -11.67
N ILE A 9 -7.80 6.84 -11.64
CA ILE A 9 -8.44 7.70 -12.66
C ILE A 9 -8.44 9.18 -12.28
N GLY A 10 -7.93 9.55 -11.10
CA GLY A 10 -7.93 10.95 -10.63
C GLY A 10 -9.32 11.50 -10.33
N TYR A 11 -10.26 10.68 -9.86
CA TYR A 11 -11.66 11.07 -9.68
C TYR A 11 -11.84 12.15 -8.60
N ALA A 12 -11.03 12.09 -7.53
CA ALA A 12 -10.96 13.10 -6.47
C ALA A 12 -12.31 13.51 -5.85
N ASP A 13 -13.23 12.56 -5.68
CA ASP A 13 -14.58 12.76 -5.13
C ASP A 13 -14.65 13.10 -3.63
N HIS A 14 -13.59 12.81 -2.88
CA HIS A 14 -13.50 13.09 -1.45
C HIS A 14 -12.05 13.36 -1.02
N LEU A 15 -11.88 13.81 0.22
CA LEU A 15 -10.57 14.27 0.72
C LEU A 15 -9.46 13.21 0.57
N ILE A 16 -9.73 11.93 0.83
CA ILE A 16 -8.72 10.87 0.69
C ILE A 16 -8.24 10.72 -0.76
N SER A 17 -9.15 10.61 -1.74
CA SER A 17 -8.80 10.47 -3.16
C SER A 17 -8.14 11.74 -3.69
N ARG A 18 -8.58 12.93 -3.23
CA ARG A 18 -7.94 14.21 -3.54
C ARG A 18 -6.54 14.35 -2.94
N ALA A 19 -6.33 13.92 -1.71
CA ALA A 19 -5.01 13.96 -1.07
C ALA A 19 -4.02 13.05 -1.82
N ALA A 20 -4.43 11.86 -2.22
CA ALA A 20 -3.62 10.98 -3.04
C ALA A 20 -3.27 11.59 -4.40
N ASP A 21 -4.25 12.23 -5.07
CA ASP A 21 -4.03 12.96 -6.32
C ASP A 21 -3.01 14.11 -6.17
N VAL A 22 -3.08 14.86 -5.06
CA VAL A 22 -2.08 15.88 -4.73
C VAL A 22 -0.69 15.27 -4.50
N VAL A 23 -0.60 14.16 -3.78
CA VAL A 23 0.68 13.45 -3.57
C VAL A 23 1.29 13.02 -4.90
N LEU A 24 0.48 12.49 -5.82
CA LEU A 24 0.91 12.05 -7.14
C LEU A 24 1.41 13.22 -8.00
N LYS A 25 0.64 14.31 -8.12
CA LYS A 25 1.03 15.46 -8.96
C LYS A 25 2.28 16.17 -8.44
N GLU A 26 2.49 16.19 -7.13
CA GLU A 26 3.69 16.75 -6.50
C GLU A 26 4.88 15.77 -6.50
N ARG A 27 4.74 14.60 -7.15
CA ARG A 27 5.76 13.54 -7.20
C ARG A 27 6.25 13.12 -5.81
N ARG A 28 5.35 13.12 -4.84
CA ARG A 28 5.61 12.66 -3.48
C ARG A 28 5.32 11.17 -3.37
N ARG A 29 5.91 10.53 -2.36
CA ARG A 29 5.73 9.10 -2.11
C ARG A 29 4.29 8.80 -1.71
N LEU A 30 3.61 7.95 -2.48
CA LEU A 30 2.31 7.36 -2.15
C LEU A 30 2.47 5.86 -1.94
N VAL A 31 1.98 5.35 -0.81
CA VAL A 31 1.92 3.92 -0.51
C VAL A 31 0.46 3.51 -0.40
N LEU A 32 0.05 2.47 -1.11
CA LEU A 32 -1.31 1.91 -1.06
C LEU A 32 -1.26 0.47 -0.56
N VAL A 33 -1.87 0.24 0.61
CA VAL A 33 -2.02 -1.09 1.20
C VAL A 33 -3.30 -1.74 0.69
N ILE A 34 -3.20 -2.58 -0.34
CA ILE A 34 -4.38 -3.15 -1.01
C ILE A 34 -4.79 -4.46 -0.36
N ARG A 35 -5.91 -4.46 0.34
CA ARG A 35 -6.49 -5.66 0.98
C ARG A 35 -7.72 -6.12 0.18
N GLU A 36 -7.55 -7.12 -0.68
CA GLU A 36 -8.62 -7.75 -1.47
C GLU A 36 -8.18 -9.14 -1.96
N THR A 37 -9.11 -10.10 -2.08
CA THR A 37 -8.86 -11.40 -2.72
C THR A 37 -10.17 -12.08 -3.14
N HIS A 38 -10.33 -12.66 -4.33
CA HIS A 38 -9.40 -12.68 -5.49
C HIS A 38 -9.35 -11.33 -6.22
N LEU A 39 -8.32 -11.15 -7.05
CA LEU A 39 -8.14 -9.93 -7.84
C LEU A 39 -8.70 -10.13 -9.25
N SER A 40 -9.62 -9.26 -9.65
CA SER A 40 -10.05 -9.16 -11.06
C SER A 40 -8.97 -8.47 -11.89
N THR A 41 -9.03 -8.61 -13.22
CA THR A 41 -8.13 -7.88 -14.13
C THR A 41 -8.22 -6.37 -13.92
N ILE A 42 -9.41 -5.83 -13.64
CA ILE A 42 -9.62 -4.40 -13.34
C ILE A 42 -8.79 -3.97 -12.12
N HIS A 43 -8.73 -4.81 -11.07
CA HIS A 43 -7.92 -4.55 -9.89
C HIS A 43 -6.43 -4.47 -10.24
N LEU A 44 -5.96 -5.46 -11.01
CA LEU A 44 -4.57 -5.58 -11.43
C LEU A 44 -4.14 -4.42 -12.34
N GLU A 45 -4.97 -4.02 -13.30
CA GLU A 45 -4.72 -2.89 -14.19
C GLU A 45 -4.65 -1.57 -13.43
N ASN A 46 -5.54 -1.36 -12.46
CA ASN A 46 -5.51 -0.18 -11.60
C ASN A 46 -4.23 -0.12 -10.76
N MET A 47 -3.84 -1.23 -10.13
CA MET A 47 -2.59 -1.32 -9.37
C MET A 47 -1.37 -1.13 -10.28
N THR A 48 -1.36 -1.75 -11.45
CA THR A 48 -0.26 -1.65 -12.43
C THR A 48 -0.08 -0.22 -12.92
N GLY A 49 -1.17 0.47 -13.26
CA GLY A 49 -1.11 1.85 -13.74
C GLY A 49 -0.57 2.81 -12.67
N LEU A 50 -0.96 2.63 -11.41
CA LEU A 50 -0.42 3.43 -10.30
C LEU A 50 1.04 3.09 -9.99
N SER A 51 1.41 1.81 -10.02
CA SER A 51 2.79 1.36 -9.84
C SER A 51 3.73 1.97 -10.87
N ARG A 52 3.32 2.02 -12.15
CA ARG A 52 4.06 2.70 -13.23
C ARG A 52 4.27 4.19 -13.00
N ASN A 53 3.40 4.84 -12.20
CA ASN A 53 3.51 6.25 -11.83
C ASN A 53 4.27 6.47 -10.51
N GLY A 54 4.96 5.46 -9.99
CA GLY A 54 5.77 5.56 -8.77
C GLY A 54 5.00 5.37 -7.47
N THR A 55 3.71 4.97 -7.53
CA THR A 55 2.98 4.55 -6.33
C THR A 55 3.48 3.19 -5.87
N ILE A 56 3.74 3.03 -4.58
CA ILE A 56 4.12 1.75 -4.00
C ILE A 56 2.84 0.97 -3.67
N ILE A 57 2.64 -0.17 -4.32
CA ILE A 57 1.53 -1.09 -4.05
C ILE A 57 2.04 -2.18 -3.11
N ILE A 58 1.52 -2.22 -1.88
CA ILE A 58 1.95 -3.17 -0.84
C ILE A 58 0.73 -3.90 -0.26
N PRO A 59 0.21 -4.94 -0.92
CA PRO A 59 -0.85 -5.75 -0.30
C PRO A 59 -0.32 -6.35 1.02
N PRO A 60 -1.17 -6.47 2.05
CA PRO A 60 -0.78 -7.14 3.28
C PRO A 60 -0.71 -8.65 2.98
N VAL A 61 0.48 -9.10 2.60
CA VAL A 61 0.83 -10.50 2.39
C VAL A 61 1.78 -10.88 3.53
N PRO A 62 1.24 -11.41 4.65
CA PRO A 62 2.03 -11.91 5.76
C PRO A 62 3.16 -12.81 5.30
N ALA A 63 4.35 -12.61 5.87
CA ALA A 63 5.43 -13.55 5.70
C ALA A 63 5.57 -14.41 6.96
N PHE A 64 5.77 -15.71 6.76
CA PHE A 64 5.87 -16.68 7.84
C PHE A 64 7.29 -17.20 8.03
N TYR A 65 8.28 -16.67 7.31
CA TYR A 65 9.69 -17.06 7.47
C TYR A 65 10.30 -16.60 8.80
N THR A 66 9.63 -15.70 9.53
CA THR A 66 10.00 -15.28 10.89
C THR A 66 9.33 -16.13 11.97
N GLU A 67 8.65 -17.22 11.59
CA GLU A 67 7.94 -18.14 12.50
C GLU A 67 7.14 -17.40 13.59
N PRO A 68 6.21 -16.51 13.21
CA PRO A 68 5.53 -15.65 14.17
C PRO A 68 4.65 -16.46 15.11
N GLU A 69 4.92 -16.35 16.41
CA GLU A 69 4.16 -17.03 17.48
C GLU A 69 2.78 -16.38 17.77
N THR A 70 2.58 -15.15 17.29
CA THR A 70 1.36 -14.37 17.58
C THR A 70 0.85 -13.64 16.33
N LEU A 71 -0.45 -13.34 16.33
CA LEU A 71 -1.05 -12.49 15.30
C LEU A 71 -0.41 -11.09 15.28
N ASP A 72 -0.08 -10.56 16.45
CA ASP A 72 0.58 -9.25 16.58
C ASP A 72 1.95 -9.26 15.91
N ALA A 73 2.71 -10.36 16.00
CA ALA A 73 3.98 -10.49 15.28
C ALA A 73 3.78 -10.42 13.75
N VAL A 74 2.74 -11.08 13.22
CA VAL A 74 2.38 -11.01 11.78
C VAL A 74 2.02 -9.58 11.35
N VAL A 75 1.20 -8.91 12.15
CA VAL A 75 0.76 -7.53 11.88
C VAL A 75 1.96 -6.58 11.95
N ASN A 76 2.79 -6.69 12.99
CA ASN A 76 3.96 -5.83 13.19
C ASN A 76 4.97 -5.97 12.06
N GLN A 77 5.19 -7.18 11.54
CA GLN A 77 6.05 -7.37 10.37
C GLN A 77 5.52 -6.62 9.14
N THR A 78 4.21 -6.68 8.89
CA THR A 78 3.58 -5.96 7.76
C THR A 78 3.68 -4.45 7.96
N VAL A 79 3.44 -3.96 9.17
CA VAL A 79 3.57 -2.53 9.52
C VAL A 79 5.01 -2.05 9.39
N GLY A 80 5.99 -2.82 9.88
CA GLY A 80 7.41 -2.52 9.75
C GLY A 80 7.83 -2.35 8.29
N ARG A 81 7.39 -3.24 7.40
CA ARG A 81 7.61 -3.11 5.96
C ARG A 81 6.99 -1.86 5.35
N ILE A 82 5.81 -1.43 5.83
CA ILE A 82 5.18 -0.18 5.40
C ILE A 82 6.01 1.03 5.90
N LEU A 83 6.50 1.00 7.13
CA LEU A 83 7.32 2.06 7.72
C LEU A 83 8.69 2.18 7.04
N ASP A 84 9.31 1.07 6.66
CA ASP A 84 10.54 1.03 5.85
C ASP A 84 10.35 1.79 4.52
N MET A 85 9.15 1.74 3.91
CA MET A 85 8.84 2.53 2.72
C MET A 85 8.85 4.02 2.97
N PHE A 86 8.81 4.50 4.21
CA PHE A 86 8.95 5.92 4.56
C PHE A 86 10.32 6.24 5.19
N HIS A 87 11.26 5.29 5.18
CA HIS A 87 12.56 5.40 5.85
C HIS A 87 12.43 5.67 7.36
N LEU A 88 11.38 5.12 7.97
CA LEU A 88 11.17 5.19 9.41
C LEU A 88 11.72 3.90 10.03
N ASP A 89 12.90 4.01 10.63
CA ASP A 89 13.50 2.90 11.36
C ASP A 89 12.78 2.70 12.68
N THR A 90 12.33 1.47 12.94
CA THR A 90 11.79 1.07 14.23
C THR A 90 12.68 -0.03 14.74
N SER A 91 13.49 0.26 15.76
CA SER A 91 14.56 -0.60 16.28
C SER A 91 14.09 -1.89 16.96
N GLY A 92 12.88 -2.38 16.67
CA GLY A 92 12.19 -3.46 17.37
C GLY A 92 11.46 -4.47 16.49
N PHE A 93 11.79 -4.57 15.20
CA PHE A 93 11.25 -5.63 14.34
C PHE A 93 12.37 -6.36 13.58
N GLU A 94 12.27 -7.69 13.49
CA GLU A 94 13.10 -8.49 12.60
C GLU A 94 12.53 -8.43 11.18
N ARG A 95 13.43 -8.23 10.20
CA ARG A 95 13.08 -8.07 8.78
C ARG A 95 12.84 -9.40 8.10
#